data_AF-A0A355UBX1-F1
#
_entry.id   AF-A0A355UBX1-F1
#
_cell.length_a   1.000
_cell.length_b   1.000
_cell.length_c   1.000
_cell.angle_alpha   90.00
_cell.angle_beta   90.00
_cell.angle_gamma   90.00
#
_symmetry.space_group_name_H-M   'P 1'
#
loop_
_entity.id
_entity.type
_entity.pdbx_description
1 polymer ?
#
loop_
_entity_poly.entity_id
_entity_poly.type
_entity_poly.pdbx_seq_one_letter_code
_entity_poly.pdbx_strand_id
1 'polypeptide(L)'
;MKLLKGTLYFLLIMIAAILLASIFAPGTKVISRTISINAPRAVVFAQLADLRKWPKWDAWYPKDLSQVRTFDGGLGDNIQRFSWSSEHENLGNGSIVVKSFVNNVSLDFMLILINNGREYSFDGKFILKERNGQIDVTWTVKSEQRYPIKIINYFLEKWIGPDFSAGLENLKAYVETSTNQELGVTENSIVTIEEHGTVYAFIAQERLAEAGIETFFSNSFEKI
;
A
#
# COMPACT_ATOMS: atom_id res chain seq x y z
N MET A 1 -13.91 0.53 51.50
CA MET A 1 -14.42 1.87 51.12
C MET A 1 -13.32 2.88 50.77
N LYS A 2 -12.23 3.01 51.55
CA LYS A 2 -11.14 3.97 51.26
C LYS A 2 -10.39 3.67 49.95
N LEU A 3 -10.12 2.39 49.67
CA LEU A 3 -9.47 1.96 48.42
C LEU A 3 -10.35 2.22 47.18
N LEU A 4 -11.64 1.90 47.23
CA LEU A 4 -12.58 2.16 46.13
C LEU A 4 -12.69 3.66 45.79
N LYS A 5 -12.74 4.53 46.82
CA LYS A 5 -12.73 5.99 46.62
C LYS A 5 -11.41 6.47 46.03
N GLY A 6 -10.28 5.94 46.50
CA GLY A 6 -8.95 6.26 45.96
C GLY A 6 -8.81 5.90 44.48
N THR A 7 -9.22 4.68 44.10
CA THR A 7 -9.22 4.24 42.70
C THR A 7 -10.12 5.11 41.82
N LEU A 8 -11.30 5.52 42.33
CA LEU A 8 -12.20 6.41 41.60
C LEU A 8 -11.59 7.80 41.35
N TYR A 9 -11.00 8.42 42.38
CA TYR A 9 -10.32 9.72 42.21
C TYR A 9 -9.14 9.63 41.25
N PHE A 10 -8.38 8.54 41.31
CA PHE A 10 -7.28 8.31 40.37
C PHE A 10 -7.76 8.24 38.92
N LEU A 11 -8.82 7.46 38.64
CA LEU A 11 -9.41 7.38 37.30
C LEU A 11 -9.94 8.74 36.83
N LEU A 12 -10.57 9.51 37.72
CA LEU A 12 -11.11 10.83 37.39
C LEU A 12 -9.99 11.83 37.06
N ILE A 13 -8.89 11.83 37.81
CA ILE A 13 -7.71 12.65 37.54
C ILE A 13 -7.07 12.23 36.20
N MET A 14 -6.97 10.93 35.93
CA MET A 14 -6.42 10.43 34.67
C MET A 14 -7.26 10.86 33.47
N ILE A 15 -8.58 10.77 33.56
CA ILE A 15 -9.51 11.25 32.52
C ILE A 15 -9.36 12.77 32.36
N ALA A 16 -9.34 13.53 33.44
CA ALA A 16 -9.17 14.99 33.39
C ALA A 16 -7.83 15.38 32.74
N ALA A 17 -6.75 14.67 33.03
CA ALA A 17 -5.44 14.88 32.42
C ALA A 17 -5.44 14.59 30.91
N ILE A 18 -6.08 13.49 30.48
CA ILE A 18 -6.21 13.14 29.05
C ILE A 18 -7.03 14.20 28.31
N LEU A 19 -8.14 14.64 28.90
CA LEU A 19 -8.98 15.69 28.33
C LEU A 19 -8.20 17.01 28.22
N LEU A 20 -7.47 17.39 29.26
CA LEU A 20 -6.63 18.59 29.24
C LEU A 20 -5.52 18.50 28.18
N ALA A 21 -4.80 17.37 28.11
CA ALA A 21 -3.79 17.14 27.08
C ALA A 21 -4.39 17.20 25.67
N SER A 22 -5.60 16.66 25.48
CA SER A 22 -6.29 16.73 24.21
C SER A 22 -6.64 18.16 23.81
N ILE A 23 -6.72 19.15 24.70
CA ILE A 23 -6.98 20.55 24.29
C ILE A 23 -5.81 21.07 23.45
N PHE A 24 -4.59 20.75 23.85
CA PHE A 24 -3.35 21.20 23.21
C PHE A 24 -2.94 20.38 21.98
N ALA A 25 -3.57 19.21 21.77
CA ALA A 25 -3.28 18.37 20.62
C ALA A 25 -3.63 19.04 19.28
N PRO A 26 -2.83 18.82 18.22
CA PRO A 26 -3.11 19.38 16.91
C PRO A 26 -4.39 18.77 16.33
N GLY A 27 -5.28 19.60 15.77
CA GLY A 27 -6.50 19.11 15.11
C GLY A 27 -6.22 18.34 13.82
N THR A 28 -5.14 18.73 13.13
CA THR A 28 -4.72 18.14 11.86
C THR A 28 -3.26 17.69 11.94
N LYS A 29 -2.97 16.49 11.41
CA LYS A 29 -1.61 15.95 11.28
C LYS A 29 -1.45 15.32 9.90
N VAL A 30 -0.37 15.66 9.20
CA VAL A 30 -0.01 15.06 7.91
C VAL A 30 1.27 14.26 8.08
N ILE A 31 1.27 13.03 7.60
CA ILE A 31 2.42 12.12 7.56
C ILE A 31 2.66 11.78 6.10
N SER A 32 3.89 11.95 5.64
CA SER A 32 4.26 11.67 4.25
C SER A 32 5.60 10.94 4.20
N ARG A 33 5.71 9.98 3.29
CA ARG A 33 6.93 9.26 2.95
C ARG A 33 7.07 9.20 1.44
N THR A 34 8.29 9.34 0.94
CA THR A 34 8.60 9.28 -0.48
C THR A 34 9.78 8.35 -0.71
N ILE A 35 9.70 7.53 -1.74
CA ILE A 35 10.82 6.70 -2.22
C ILE A 35 10.93 6.82 -3.74
N SER A 36 12.15 6.71 -4.27
CA SER A 36 12.39 6.64 -5.72
C SER A 36 12.54 5.19 -6.16
N ILE A 37 11.75 4.79 -7.14
CA ILE A 37 11.68 3.42 -7.67
C ILE A 37 12.17 3.41 -9.12
N ASN A 38 13.10 2.53 -9.42
CA ASN A 38 13.64 2.24 -10.73
C ASN A 38 12.81 1.15 -11.43
N ALA A 39 11.55 1.46 -11.74
CA ALA A 39 10.64 0.59 -12.48
C ALA A 39 9.71 1.43 -13.36
N PRO A 40 9.15 0.87 -14.45
CA PRO A 40 8.18 1.57 -15.27
C PRO A 40 6.99 2.04 -14.43
N ARG A 41 6.54 3.28 -14.69
CA ARG A 41 5.42 3.90 -13.96
C ARG A 41 4.16 3.03 -13.91
N ALA A 42 3.86 2.37 -15.03
CA ALA A 42 2.71 1.47 -15.16
C ALA A 42 2.81 0.26 -14.21
N VAL A 43 4.00 -0.31 -14.04
CA VAL A 43 4.24 -1.45 -13.14
C VAL A 43 4.01 -1.04 -11.70
N VAL A 44 4.56 0.11 -11.30
CA VAL A 44 4.36 0.67 -9.94
C VAL A 44 2.89 0.97 -9.69
N PHE A 45 2.22 1.66 -10.62
CA PHE A 45 0.81 2.01 -10.47
C PHE A 45 -0.09 0.77 -10.40
N ALA A 46 0.21 -0.27 -11.18
CA ALA A 46 -0.55 -1.52 -11.17
C ALA A 46 -0.47 -2.29 -9.85
N GLN A 47 0.56 -2.07 -9.01
CA GLN A 47 0.62 -2.60 -7.65
C GLN A 47 -0.26 -1.80 -6.68
N LEU A 48 -0.33 -0.49 -6.86
CA LEU A 48 -1.12 0.40 -6.00
C LEU A 48 -2.61 0.29 -6.29
N ALA A 49 -2.99 0.24 -7.57
CA ALA A 49 -4.37 0.25 -8.06
C ALA A 49 -5.15 -1.05 -7.78
N ASP A 50 -4.47 -2.17 -7.53
CA ASP A 50 -5.11 -3.44 -7.19
C ASP A 50 -4.77 -3.83 -5.75
N LEU A 51 -5.74 -3.65 -4.84
CA LEU A 51 -5.54 -3.91 -3.42
C LEU A 51 -5.16 -5.36 -3.13
N ARG A 52 -5.53 -6.31 -3.99
CA ARG A 52 -5.16 -7.73 -3.85
C ARG A 52 -3.65 -7.98 -3.98
N LYS A 53 -2.89 -7.03 -4.54
CA LYS A 53 -1.43 -7.12 -4.67
C LYS A 53 -0.69 -6.57 -3.45
N TRP A 54 -1.35 -5.82 -2.58
CA TRP A 54 -0.75 -5.21 -1.40
C TRP A 54 -0.10 -6.21 -0.43
N PRO A 55 -0.63 -7.43 -0.19
CA PRO A 55 0.03 -8.42 0.69
C PRO A 55 1.48 -8.75 0.30
N LYS A 56 1.88 -8.50 -0.96
CA LYS A 56 3.23 -8.75 -1.44
C LYS A 56 4.26 -7.72 -0.96
N TRP A 57 3.81 -6.54 -0.52
CA TRP A 57 4.71 -5.45 -0.19
C TRP A 57 4.28 -4.61 1.04
N ASP A 58 3.03 -4.64 1.47
CA ASP A 58 2.63 -3.86 2.64
C ASP A 58 3.35 -4.33 3.91
N ALA A 59 3.61 -3.38 4.82
CA ALA A 59 4.34 -3.65 6.05
C ALA A 59 3.49 -4.37 7.12
N TRP A 60 2.19 -4.56 6.87
CA TRP A 60 1.24 -5.11 7.83
C TRP A 60 1.08 -6.62 7.70
N TYR A 61 1.25 -7.16 6.49
CA TYR A 61 1.16 -8.59 6.22
C TYR A 61 2.18 -9.42 7.02
N PRO A 62 3.49 -9.07 7.02
CA PRO A 62 4.49 -9.86 7.75
C PRO A 62 4.39 -9.71 9.27
N LYS A 63 3.62 -8.76 9.82
CA LYS A 63 3.45 -8.59 11.27
C LYS A 63 2.63 -9.70 11.90
N ASP A 64 1.69 -10.27 11.14
CA ASP A 64 0.86 -11.38 11.59
C ASP A 64 0.38 -12.19 10.39
N LEU A 65 0.96 -13.39 10.20
CA LEU A 65 0.58 -14.29 9.12
C LEU A 65 -0.78 -14.98 9.36
N SER A 66 -1.33 -14.90 10.58
CA SER A 66 -2.64 -15.44 10.93
C SER A 66 -3.80 -14.47 10.66
N GLN A 67 -3.49 -13.22 10.25
CA GLN A 67 -4.51 -12.22 9.97
C GLN A 67 -5.46 -12.64 8.85
N VAL A 68 -6.73 -12.31 9.01
CA VAL A 68 -7.75 -12.54 7.98
C VAL A 68 -7.88 -11.29 7.13
N ARG A 69 -7.74 -11.44 5.81
CA ARG A 69 -7.87 -10.34 4.85
C ARG A 69 -9.07 -10.56 3.94
N THR A 70 -9.87 -9.53 3.74
CA THR A 70 -11.01 -9.54 2.80
C THR A 70 -10.85 -8.44 1.78
N PHE A 71 -11.25 -8.72 0.54
CA PHE A 71 -11.19 -7.79 -0.57
C PHE A 71 -12.56 -7.69 -1.21
N ASP A 72 -13.08 -6.47 -1.29
CA ASP A 72 -14.33 -6.16 -1.99
C ASP A 72 -14.05 -5.26 -3.20
N GLY A 73 -14.70 -5.54 -4.32
CA GLY A 73 -14.56 -4.80 -5.59
C GLY A 73 -13.88 -5.62 -6.70
N GLY A 74 -14.38 -5.45 -7.92
CA GLY A 74 -13.84 -6.05 -9.14
C GLY A 74 -12.52 -5.42 -9.60
N LEU A 75 -11.77 -6.13 -10.45
CA LEU A 75 -10.64 -5.53 -11.18
C LEU A 75 -11.19 -4.38 -12.05
N GLY A 76 -10.73 -3.16 -11.80
CA GLY A 76 -11.18 -1.97 -12.54
C GLY A 76 -12.33 -1.19 -11.91
N ASP A 77 -12.86 -1.65 -10.76
CA ASP A 77 -13.86 -0.86 -10.02
C ASP A 77 -13.20 0.37 -9.40
N ASN A 78 -13.88 1.52 -9.51
CA ASN A 78 -13.45 2.79 -8.94
C ASN A 78 -13.44 2.77 -7.39
N ILE A 79 -14.16 1.83 -6.79
CA ILE A 79 -14.27 1.65 -5.34
C ILE A 79 -13.87 0.22 -5.01
N GLN A 80 -12.70 0.07 -4.42
CA GLN A 80 -12.19 -1.19 -3.88
C GLN A 80 -12.01 -1.03 -2.37
N ARG A 81 -12.25 -2.11 -1.62
CA ARG A 81 -11.98 -2.17 -0.19
C ARG A 81 -11.06 -3.35 0.11
N PHE A 82 -10.09 -3.09 0.96
CA PHE A 82 -9.26 -4.10 1.61
C PHE A 82 -9.48 -3.98 3.11
N SER A 83 -9.81 -5.07 3.80
CA SER A 83 -9.91 -5.10 5.26
C SER A 83 -8.97 -6.17 5.81
N TRP A 84 -8.43 -5.92 7.01
CA TRP A 84 -7.68 -6.92 7.78
C TRP A 84 -8.25 -7.03 9.19
N SER A 85 -8.20 -8.25 9.73
CA SER A 85 -8.49 -8.53 11.14
C SER A 85 -7.39 -9.40 11.74
N SER A 86 -6.89 -8.98 12.90
CA SER A 86 -5.78 -9.62 13.61
C SER A 86 -5.94 -9.44 15.11
N GLU A 87 -5.62 -10.50 15.86
CA GLU A 87 -5.53 -10.46 17.33
C GLU A 87 -4.17 -9.90 17.81
N HIS A 88 -3.23 -9.66 16.90
CA HIS A 88 -1.91 -9.15 17.23
C HIS A 88 -1.99 -7.66 17.64
N GLU A 89 -1.55 -7.36 18.87
CA GLU A 89 -1.71 -6.03 19.50
C GLU A 89 -1.14 -4.87 18.67
N ASN A 90 -0.07 -5.11 17.89
CA ASN A 90 0.58 -4.10 17.06
C ASN A 90 0.01 -3.97 15.64
N LEU A 91 -1.02 -4.73 15.29
CA LEU A 91 -1.69 -4.67 13.98
C LEU A 91 -3.18 -4.34 14.12
N GLY A 92 -3.88 -5.02 15.04
CA GLY A 92 -5.31 -4.86 15.26
C GLY A 92 -6.14 -5.07 14.00
N ASN A 93 -7.26 -4.35 13.89
CA ASN A 93 -8.16 -4.44 12.75
C ASN A 93 -8.19 -3.12 11.98
N GLY A 94 -8.50 -3.18 10.69
CA GLY A 94 -8.65 -1.98 9.90
C GLY A 94 -9.08 -2.24 8.46
N SER A 95 -9.20 -1.17 7.69
CA SER A 95 -9.48 -1.25 6.26
C SER A 95 -8.92 -0.07 5.48
N ILE A 96 -8.74 -0.28 4.18
CA ILE A 96 -8.45 0.72 3.18
C ILE A 96 -9.59 0.72 2.18
N VAL A 97 -10.15 1.90 1.93
CA VAL A 97 -11.23 2.10 0.95
C VAL A 97 -10.73 3.07 -0.11
N VAL A 98 -10.55 2.59 -1.34
CA VAL A 98 -10.20 3.43 -2.48
C VAL A 98 -11.36 4.37 -2.78
N LYS A 99 -11.06 5.66 -2.89
CA LYS A 99 -12.03 6.72 -3.22
C LYS A 99 -12.01 7.05 -4.70
N SER A 100 -10.81 7.15 -5.26
CA SER A 100 -10.59 7.50 -6.65
C SER A 100 -9.15 7.22 -7.05
N PHE A 101 -8.90 7.08 -8.34
CA PHE A 101 -7.55 7.09 -8.89
C PHE A 101 -7.51 7.86 -10.20
N VAL A 102 -6.33 8.39 -10.50
CA VAL A 102 -5.98 8.95 -11.81
C VAL A 102 -4.91 8.04 -12.37
N ASN A 103 -5.20 7.40 -13.50
CA ASN A 103 -4.36 6.34 -14.05
C ASN A 103 -2.90 6.78 -14.17
N ASN A 104 -1.98 6.00 -13.61
CA ASN A 104 -0.54 6.29 -13.58
C ASN A 104 -0.14 7.63 -12.92
N VAL A 105 -0.99 8.23 -12.09
CA VAL A 105 -0.70 9.53 -11.45
C VAL A 105 -0.94 9.48 -9.94
N SER A 106 -2.14 9.07 -9.50
CA SER A 106 -2.47 9.09 -8.07
C SER A 106 -3.56 8.11 -7.69
N LEU A 107 -3.59 7.74 -6.42
CA LEU A 107 -4.66 6.95 -5.79
C LEU A 107 -5.04 7.60 -4.47
N ASP A 108 -6.30 8.00 -4.33
CA ASP A 108 -6.87 8.55 -3.10
C ASP A 108 -7.68 7.45 -2.40
N PHE A 109 -7.51 7.34 -1.09
CA PHE A 109 -8.15 6.32 -0.27
C PHE A 109 -8.50 6.83 1.14
N MET A 110 -9.30 6.07 1.86
CA MET A 110 -9.52 6.22 3.30
C MET A 110 -8.83 5.07 4.01
N LEU A 111 -8.00 5.38 5.00
CA LEU A 111 -7.47 4.40 5.95
C LEU A 111 -8.34 4.43 7.21
N ILE A 112 -8.87 3.27 7.60
CA ILE A 112 -9.66 3.09 8.81
C ILE A 112 -8.89 2.15 9.72
N LEU A 113 -8.57 2.59 10.94
CA LEU A 113 -7.95 1.76 11.97
C LEU A 113 -8.97 1.55 13.10
N ILE A 114 -9.11 0.32 13.55
CA ILE A 114 -9.99 -0.05 14.67
C ILE A 114 -9.10 -0.43 15.84
N ASN A 115 -9.22 0.34 16.94
CA ASN A 115 -8.52 0.05 18.18
C ASN A 115 -9.50 0.13 19.35
N ASN A 116 -9.55 -0.91 20.18
CA ASN A 116 -10.44 -1.02 21.34
C ASN A 116 -11.91 -0.71 21.01
N GLY A 117 -12.40 -1.21 19.87
CA GLY A 117 -13.77 -1.00 19.39
C GLY A 117 -14.07 0.41 18.87
N ARG A 118 -13.07 1.30 18.77
CA ARG A 118 -13.21 2.63 18.17
C ARG A 118 -12.56 2.67 16.79
N GLU A 119 -13.29 3.23 15.83
CA GLU A 119 -12.79 3.53 14.49
C GLU A 119 -12.11 4.89 14.43
N TYR A 120 -10.99 4.93 13.71
CA TYR A 120 -10.25 6.14 13.37
C TYR A 120 -10.06 6.18 11.86
N SER A 121 -10.61 7.20 11.21
CA SER A 121 -10.51 7.39 9.77
C SER A 121 -9.50 8.47 9.41
N PHE A 122 -8.72 8.21 8.37
CA PHE A 122 -7.69 9.09 7.85
C PHE A 122 -7.77 9.17 6.33
N ASP A 123 -7.50 10.33 5.75
CA ASP A 123 -7.43 10.50 4.30
C ASP A 123 -6.04 10.13 3.80
N GLY A 124 -5.97 9.16 2.90
CA GLY A 124 -4.72 8.67 2.30
C GLY A 124 -4.60 9.04 0.83
N LYS A 125 -3.36 9.23 0.38
CA LYS A 125 -3.05 9.51 -1.03
C LYS A 125 -1.69 8.94 -1.42
N PHE A 126 -1.65 8.22 -2.54
CA PHE A 126 -0.43 7.94 -3.29
C PHE A 126 -0.30 8.91 -4.46
N ILE A 127 0.90 9.41 -4.70
CA ILE A 127 1.24 10.22 -5.88
C ILE A 127 2.51 9.65 -6.51
N LEU A 128 2.48 9.45 -7.83
CA LEU A 128 3.62 9.04 -8.63
C LEU A 128 4.11 10.24 -9.44
N LYS A 129 5.39 10.55 -9.34
CA LYS A 129 6.04 11.59 -10.15
C LYS A 129 7.31 11.04 -10.76
N GLU A 130 7.51 11.31 -12.04
CA GLU A 130 8.76 10.95 -12.69
C GLU A 130 9.84 11.97 -12.37
N ARG A 131 11.02 11.46 -12.01
CA ARG A 131 12.19 12.25 -11.66
C ARG A 131 13.43 11.47 -12.05
N ASN A 132 14.26 12.03 -12.93
CA ASN A 132 15.56 11.46 -13.34
C ASN A 132 15.47 10.01 -13.85
N GLY A 133 14.43 9.69 -14.64
CA GLY A 133 14.21 8.33 -15.16
C GLY A 133 13.70 7.31 -14.13
N GLN A 134 13.43 7.74 -12.90
CA GLN A 134 12.79 6.95 -11.84
C GLN A 134 11.41 7.50 -11.50
N ILE A 135 10.64 6.72 -10.75
CA ILE A 135 9.32 7.12 -10.26
C ILE A 135 9.41 7.36 -8.76
N ASP A 136 9.25 8.61 -8.35
CA ASP A 136 9.02 8.99 -6.96
C ASP A 136 7.58 8.61 -6.58
N VAL A 137 7.46 7.66 -5.66
CA VAL A 137 6.18 7.28 -5.06
C VAL A 137 6.07 7.96 -3.70
N THR A 138 5.06 8.81 -3.53
CA THR A 138 4.78 9.49 -2.27
C THR A 138 3.50 8.95 -1.65
N TRP A 139 3.61 8.38 -0.45
CA TRP A 139 2.47 7.96 0.37
C TRP A 139 2.22 9.02 1.45
N THR A 140 1.06 9.66 1.38
CA THR A 140 0.62 10.65 2.38
C THR A 140 -0.64 10.16 3.11
N VAL A 141 -0.70 10.38 4.41
CA VAL A 141 -1.92 10.26 5.20
C VAL A 141 -2.15 11.54 6.00
N LYS A 142 -3.36 12.07 5.92
CA LYS A 142 -3.86 13.22 6.65
C LYS A 142 -4.88 12.76 7.69
N SER A 143 -4.62 13.11 8.93
CA SER A 143 -5.55 12.97 10.04
C SER A 143 -6.19 14.31 10.35
N GLU A 144 -7.52 14.35 10.42
CA GLU A 144 -8.30 15.52 10.85
C GLU A 144 -9.30 15.06 11.91
N GLN A 145 -9.05 15.42 13.17
CA GLN A 145 -9.75 14.86 14.32
C GLN A 145 -10.30 15.98 15.20
N ARG A 146 -11.45 15.71 15.82
CA ARG A 146 -12.09 16.65 16.76
C ARG A 146 -11.71 16.33 18.20
N TYR A 147 -11.87 17.30 19.10
CA TYR A 147 -11.74 17.04 20.53
C TYR A 147 -12.76 15.99 20.99
N PRO A 148 -12.39 15.04 21.88
CA PRO A 148 -11.07 14.80 22.47
C PRO A 148 -10.20 13.79 21.68
N ILE A 149 -10.67 13.33 20.52
CA ILE A 149 -10.00 12.29 19.71
C ILE A 149 -8.68 12.81 19.12
N LYS A 150 -8.56 14.12 18.87
CA LYS A 150 -7.36 14.74 18.29
C LYS A 150 -6.06 14.49 19.06
N ILE A 151 -6.12 14.00 20.31
CA ILE A 151 -4.94 13.53 21.05
C ILE A 151 -4.14 12.46 20.30
N ILE A 152 -4.77 11.64 19.45
CA ILE A 152 -4.06 10.62 18.65
C ILE A 152 -3.01 11.22 17.71
N ASN A 153 -3.19 12.48 17.31
CA ASN A 153 -2.28 13.15 16.38
C ASN A 153 -0.87 13.38 16.96
N TYR A 154 -0.71 13.30 18.29
CA TYR A 154 0.62 13.27 18.92
C TYR A 154 1.38 11.98 18.64
N PHE A 155 0.67 10.86 18.57
CA PHE A 155 1.25 9.52 18.49
C PHE A 155 1.26 8.95 17.08
N LEU A 156 0.45 9.52 16.18
CA LEU A 156 0.24 9.00 14.83
C LEU A 156 1.53 8.78 14.04
N GLU A 157 2.49 9.72 14.13
CA GLU A 157 3.82 9.57 13.47
C GLU A 157 4.52 8.28 13.90
N LYS A 158 4.49 7.96 15.19
CA LYS A 158 5.12 6.77 15.77
C LYS A 158 4.35 5.50 15.42
N TRP A 159 3.02 5.59 15.28
CA TRP A 159 2.16 4.43 15.04
C TRP A 159 2.21 3.94 13.59
N ILE A 160 2.21 4.86 12.61
CA ILE A 160 2.10 4.48 11.18
C ILE A 160 3.28 4.93 10.32
N GLY A 161 4.10 5.88 10.78
CA GLY A 161 5.23 6.40 10.02
C GLY A 161 6.27 5.33 9.63
N PRO A 162 6.71 4.46 10.56
CA PRO A 162 7.64 3.36 10.24
C PRO A 162 7.05 2.36 9.24
N ASP A 163 5.76 2.04 9.35
CA ASP A 163 5.07 1.10 8.48
C ASP A 163 4.98 1.62 7.04
N PHE A 164 4.76 2.92 6.84
CA PHE A 164 4.74 3.50 5.50
C PHE A 164 6.11 3.50 4.85
N SER A 165 7.16 3.79 5.62
CA SER A 165 8.54 3.67 5.14
C SER A 165 8.84 2.23 4.74
N ALA A 166 8.56 1.26 5.62
CA ALA A 166 8.79 -0.15 5.34
C ALA A 166 7.96 -0.66 4.14
N GLY A 167 6.70 -0.25 4.03
CA GLY A 167 5.84 -0.63 2.91
C GLY A 167 6.33 -0.07 1.57
N LEU A 168 6.84 1.16 1.55
CA LEU A 168 7.43 1.75 0.34
C LEU A 168 8.76 1.08 -0.04
N GLU A 169 9.61 0.73 0.93
CA GLU A 169 10.85 -0.03 0.69
C GLU A 169 10.54 -1.43 0.13
N ASN A 170 9.57 -2.12 0.72
CA ASN A 170 9.10 -3.41 0.22
C ASN A 170 8.52 -3.30 -1.19
N LEU A 171 7.73 -2.24 -1.47
CA LEU A 171 7.18 -2.00 -2.81
C LEU A 171 8.30 -1.82 -3.82
N LYS A 172 9.30 -1.00 -3.50
CA LYS A 172 10.50 -0.80 -4.33
C LYS A 172 11.19 -2.13 -4.61
N ALA A 173 11.51 -2.89 -3.56
CA ALA A 173 12.18 -4.19 -3.70
C ALA A 173 11.35 -5.15 -4.56
N TYR A 174 10.04 -5.21 -4.34
CA TYR A 174 9.13 -6.09 -5.07
C TYR A 174 9.06 -5.72 -6.56
N VAL A 175 8.84 -4.44 -6.89
CA VAL A 175 8.67 -4.03 -8.29
C VAL A 175 9.98 -3.98 -9.05
N GLU A 176 11.11 -3.64 -8.42
CA GLU A 176 12.41 -3.67 -9.09
C GLU A 176 12.85 -5.10 -9.37
N THR A 177 12.59 -6.03 -8.45
CA THR A 177 12.88 -7.46 -8.67
C THR A 177 11.92 -8.10 -9.65
N SER A 178 10.61 -7.83 -9.53
CA SER A 178 9.59 -8.36 -10.44
C SER A 178 9.73 -7.78 -11.84
N THR A 179 10.13 -6.51 -11.97
CA THR A 179 10.45 -5.92 -13.28
C THR A 179 11.64 -6.62 -13.90
N ASN A 180 12.68 -7.00 -13.14
CA ASN A 180 13.79 -7.78 -13.69
C ASN A 180 13.38 -9.21 -14.11
N GLN A 181 12.32 -9.76 -13.51
CA GLN A 181 11.81 -11.11 -13.81
C GLN A 181 10.78 -11.12 -14.95
N GLU A 182 9.89 -10.12 -15.02
CA GLU A 182 8.95 -9.88 -16.13
C GLU A 182 9.63 -9.25 -17.35
N LEU A 183 10.76 -8.56 -17.17
CA LEU A 183 11.58 -8.14 -18.31
C LEU A 183 12.21 -9.32 -19.00
N GLY A 184 12.45 -10.46 -18.33
CA GLY A 184 12.77 -11.73 -19.00
C GLY A 184 13.77 -11.63 -20.16
N VAL A 185 14.66 -10.64 -20.16
CA VAL A 185 15.69 -10.50 -21.19
C VAL A 185 16.86 -11.35 -20.73
N THR A 186 16.62 -12.65 -20.70
CA THR A 186 17.63 -13.57 -21.20
C THR A 186 17.43 -13.59 -22.71
N GLU A 187 18.45 -13.17 -23.44
CA GLU A 187 18.50 -13.21 -24.90
C GLU A 187 17.84 -14.50 -25.45
N ASN A 188 16.82 -14.36 -26.29
CA ASN A 188 16.10 -15.47 -26.97
C ASN A 188 15.21 -16.41 -26.10
N SER A 189 14.71 -16.02 -24.93
CA SER A 189 13.79 -16.89 -24.17
C SER A 189 12.30 -16.73 -24.54
N ILE A 190 11.60 -17.87 -24.59
CA ILE A 190 10.15 -17.98 -24.83
C ILE A 190 9.40 -17.63 -23.56
N VAL A 191 8.40 -16.76 -23.66
CA VAL A 191 7.50 -16.41 -22.57
C VAL A 191 6.15 -17.08 -22.81
N THR A 192 5.74 -17.92 -21.86
CA THR A 192 4.44 -18.59 -21.91
C THR A 192 3.46 -17.89 -20.97
N ILE A 193 2.32 -17.44 -21.50
CA ILE A 193 1.24 -16.78 -20.76
C ILE A 193 -0.02 -17.61 -20.92
N GLU A 194 -0.65 -17.97 -19.80
CA GLU A 194 -1.93 -18.69 -19.81
C GLU A 194 -3.07 -17.71 -19.55
N GLU A 195 -3.95 -17.53 -20.55
CA GLU A 195 -5.10 -16.64 -20.47
C GLU A 195 -6.36 -17.37 -20.96
N HIS A 196 -7.42 -17.38 -20.16
CA HIS A 196 -8.69 -18.07 -20.49
C HIS A 196 -8.54 -19.55 -20.90
N GLY A 197 -7.58 -20.28 -20.31
CA GLY A 197 -7.31 -21.68 -20.64
C GLY A 197 -6.62 -21.89 -22.00
N THR A 198 -6.15 -20.81 -22.62
CA THR A 198 -5.32 -20.85 -23.83
C THR A 198 -3.89 -20.46 -23.46
N VAL A 199 -2.94 -21.30 -23.87
CA VAL A 199 -1.52 -21.05 -23.66
C VAL A 199 -0.98 -20.29 -24.86
N TYR A 200 -0.53 -19.05 -24.61
CA TYR A 200 0.14 -18.22 -25.59
C TYR A 200 1.65 -18.27 -25.36
N ALA A 201 2.43 -18.44 -26.42
CA ALA A 201 3.88 -18.40 -26.37
C ALA A 201 4.39 -17.24 -27.23
N PHE A 202 5.27 -16.43 -26.65
CA PHE A 202 5.84 -15.24 -27.28
C PHE A 202 7.36 -15.31 -27.29
N ILE A 203 7.97 -14.88 -28.39
CA ILE A 203 9.40 -14.58 -28.49
C ILE A 203 9.50 -13.11 -28.89
N ALA A 204 10.21 -12.31 -28.09
CA ALA A 204 10.40 -10.88 -28.34
C ALA A 204 11.89 -10.55 -28.46
N GLN A 205 12.25 -9.65 -29.37
CA GLN A 205 13.62 -9.16 -29.56
C GLN A 205 13.64 -7.63 -29.52
N GLU A 206 14.58 -7.05 -28.77
CA GLU A 206 14.65 -5.60 -28.50
C GLU A 206 15.01 -4.77 -29.74
N ARG A 207 15.78 -5.35 -30.67
CA ARG A 207 16.12 -4.75 -31.96
C ARG A 207 15.98 -5.79 -33.06
N LEU A 208 14.98 -5.59 -33.91
CA LEU A 208 14.80 -6.37 -35.13
C LEU A 208 15.03 -5.44 -36.33
N ALA A 209 16.13 -5.65 -37.05
CA ALA A 209 16.35 -4.97 -38.32
C ALA A 209 15.29 -5.45 -39.32
N GLU A 210 14.82 -4.58 -40.21
CA GLU A 210 13.75 -4.91 -41.17
C GLU A 210 14.13 -6.11 -42.06
N ALA A 211 15.40 -6.22 -42.44
CA ALA A 211 15.95 -7.36 -43.18
C ALA A 211 16.04 -8.68 -42.37
N GLY A 212 15.92 -8.62 -41.04
CA GLY A 212 15.99 -9.76 -40.13
C GLY A 212 14.63 -10.33 -39.73
N ILE A 213 13.52 -9.71 -40.15
CA ILE A 213 12.16 -10.07 -39.71
C ILE A 213 11.79 -11.50 -40.14
N GLU A 214 11.98 -11.85 -41.42
CA GLU A 214 11.64 -13.19 -41.91
C GLU A 214 12.50 -14.28 -41.25
N THR A 215 13.79 -14.02 -41.07
CA THR A 215 14.71 -14.95 -40.41
C THR A 215 14.34 -15.15 -38.94
N PHE A 216 13.92 -14.08 -38.26
CA PHE A 216 13.43 -14.15 -36.90
C PHE A 216 12.18 -15.03 -36.79
N PHE A 217 11.17 -14.83 -37.63
CA PHE A 217 9.95 -15.64 -37.58
C PHE A 217 10.20 -17.12 -37.93
N SER A 218 11.00 -17.40 -38.96
CA SER A 218 11.33 -18.77 -39.36
C SER A 218 12.05 -19.55 -38.25
N ASN A 219 13.00 -18.91 -37.55
CA ASN A 219 13.78 -19.56 -36.50
C ASN A 219 13.08 -19.57 -35.13
N SER A 220 12.08 -18.71 -34.93
CA SER A 220 11.36 -18.60 -33.66
C SER A 220 10.23 -19.63 -33.55
N PHE A 221 9.62 -20.02 -34.67
CA PHE A 221 8.53 -20.99 -34.65
C PHE A 221 8.99 -22.40 -34.21
N GLU A 222 10.19 -22.82 -34.58
CA GLU A 222 10.76 -24.12 -34.15
C GLU A 222 11.14 -24.16 -32.66
N LYS A 223 11.22 -22.99 -32.01
CA LYS A 223 11.61 -22.88 -30.60
C LYS A 223 10.40 -22.92 -29.66
N ILE A 224 9.21 -22.54 -30.15
CA ILE A 224 7.96 -22.49 -29.37
C ILE A 224 7.34 -23.87 -29.25
#